data_AF-A0A7Y5SGV2-F1
#
_entry.id   AF-A0A7Y5SGV2-F1
#
_cell.length_a   1.000
_cell.length_b   1.000
_cell.length_c   1.000
_cell.angle_alpha   90.00
_cell.angle_beta   90.00
_cell.angle_gamma   90.00
#
_symmetry.space_group_name_H-M   'P 1'
#
loop_
_entity.id
_entity.type
_entity.pdbx_description
1 polymer ?
#
loop_
_entity_poly.entity_id
_entity_poly.type
_entity_poly.pdbx_seq_one_letter_code
_entity_poly.pdbx_strand_id
1 'polypeptide(L)'
;MQETRLPLRFVLLLSLLMAAPQTAFPEELPLLPGPVRLVLPPVIYAVPGVEMNVYFDNVVLVVDPNDYVFDVACSRGIHQSERWTYTPSADDVGSHPLMIEVRDGQNQVIARATTKIEVVPADAGGNRPVSALLIGDSLTNASVYSQHLLDLCKQPGNPQLTLIGSYNPEGQAPENRHEGYGGWTALRFATHYTGVARQGDSRKRGSPFLYENADGSKKLDFARYLKDIGAEKSPDFVTIFLGPNDIFPATDETLEETLDTMLANYDLLLAMVRGVSAETRLGVMLPAPAAATQDAFGANYKTGQTRWQYKRNQHRLVERMLERYGARESEGIYLVPTEVNLDSLHNYPTASGKWNVRAETEAARLNNGVHPAASGYRQIGDTLYCWMKAMLR
;
A
#
# COMPACT_ATOMS: atom_id res chain seq x y z
N MET A 1 -46.48 -26.47 -61.29
CA MET A 1 -46.22 -26.16 -59.87
C MET A 1 -45.84 -27.46 -59.18
N GLN A 2 -44.54 -27.71 -59.05
CA GLN A 2 -43.98 -28.81 -58.28
C GLN A 2 -42.87 -28.18 -57.44
N GLU A 3 -43.13 -27.99 -56.15
CA GLU A 3 -42.15 -27.48 -55.20
C GLU A 3 -41.29 -28.65 -54.68
N THR A 4 -40.01 -28.59 -55.00
CA THR A 4 -38.96 -29.45 -54.44
C THR A 4 -38.49 -28.86 -53.11
N ARG A 5 -38.74 -29.57 -52.00
CA ARG A 5 -38.15 -29.27 -50.69
C ARG A 5 -36.74 -29.87 -50.59
N LEU A 6 -35.72 -29.04 -50.41
CA LEU A 6 -34.37 -29.46 -50.01
C LEU A 6 -34.34 -29.88 -48.52
N PRO A 7 -33.51 -30.86 -48.11
CA PRO A 7 -33.32 -31.18 -46.70
C PRO A 7 -32.28 -30.24 -46.06
N LEU A 8 -32.65 -29.66 -44.93
CA LEU A 8 -31.79 -28.85 -44.07
C LEU A 8 -30.75 -29.77 -43.38
N ARG A 9 -29.48 -29.66 -43.76
CA ARG A 9 -28.38 -30.34 -43.04
C ARG A 9 -28.06 -29.55 -41.77
N PHE A 10 -28.35 -30.13 -40.61
CA PHE A 10 -27.82 -29.67 -39.32
C PHE A 10 -26.31 -29.89 -39.30
N VAL A 11 -25.54 -28.80 -39.30
CA VAL A 11 -24.11 -28.83 -38.96
C VAL A 11 -24.01 -28.70 -37.45
N LEU A 12 -23.70 -29.81 -36.78
CA LEU A 12 -23.34 -29.82 -35.37
C LEU A 12 -21.92 -29.23 -35.25
N LEU A 13 -21.82 -27.95 -34.84
CA LEU A 13 -20.53 -27.38 -34.42
C LEU A 13 -20.20 -27.94 -33.04
N LEU A 14 -19.32 -28.95 -32.99
CA LEU A 14 -18.65 -29.34 -31.75
C LEU A 14 -17.64 -28.24 -31.41
N SER A 15 -18.01 -27.35 -30.49
CA SER A 15 -17.06 -26.48 -29.81
C SER A 15 -16.25 -27.32 -28.82
N LEU A 16 -15.09 -27.80 -29.27
CA LEU A 16 -14.04 -28.29 -28.39
C LEU A 16 -13.57 -27.10 -27.53
N LEU A 17 -14.10 -27.00 -26.31
CA LEU A 17 -13.46 -26.25 -25.24
C LEU A 17 -12.11 -26.91 -24.99
N MET A 18 -11.05 -26.39 -25.61
CA MET A 18 -9.70 -26.66 -25.15
C MET A 18 -9.59 -26.04 -23.76
N ALA A 19 -9.60 -26.89 -22.73
CA ALA A 19 -9.17 -26.48 -21.42
C ALA A 19 -7.74 -25.95 -21.57
N ALA A 20 -7.55 -24.65 -21.34
CA ALA A 20 -6.21 -24.09 -21.27
C ALA A 20 -5.43 -24.92 -20.23
N PRO A 21 -4.20 -25.36 -20.53
CA PRO A 21 -3.39 -26.03 -19.54
C PRO A 21 -3.32 -25.12 -18.32
N GLN A 22 -3.82 -25.58 -17.18
CA GLN A 22 -3.49 -24.97 -15.90
C GLN A 22 -1.97 -24.98 -15.84
N THR A 23 -1.35 -23.81 -15.90
CA THR A 23 0.06 -23.66 -15.63
C THR A 23 0.26 -24.14 -14.20
N ALA A 24 0.67 -25.40 -14.06
CA ALA A 24 1.08 -25.93 -12.78
C ALA A 24 2.19 -24.99 -12.29
N PHE A 25 1.99 -24.41 -11.11
CA PHE A 25 3.08 -23.73 -10.42
C PHE A 25 4.19 -24.77 -10.26
N PRO A 26 5.37 -24.56 -10.85
CA PRO A 26 6.48 -25.45 -10.57
C PRO A 26 6.75 -25.34 -9.07
N GLU A 27 6.45 -26.42 -8.35
CA GLU A 27 6.82 -26.56 -6.95
C GLU A 27 8.33 -26.30 -6.82
N GLU A 28 8.68 -25.36 -5.93
CA GLU A 28 10.05 -25.10 -5.46
C GLU A 28 11.06 -24.45 -6.44
N LEU A 29 10.65 -23.48 -7.27
CA LEU A 29 11.66 -22.58 -7.84
C LEU A 29 12.18 -21.62 -6.75
N PRO A 30 13.51 -21.52 -6.54
CA PRO A 30 14.06 -20.63 -5.51
C PRO A 30 13.79 -19.17 -5.86
N LEU A 31 13.58 -18.36 -4.82
CA LEU A 31 13.57 -16.90 -4.93
C LEU A 31 14.90 -16.42 -5.50
N LEU A 32 14.82 -15.52 -6.48
CA LEU A 32 15.97 -14.90 -7.12
C LEU A 32 15.65 -13.41 -7.28
N PRO A 33 15.99 -12.55 -6.32
CA PRO A 33 15.79 -11.10 -6.50
C PRO A 33 16.52 -10.57 -7.75
N GLY A 34 17.67 -11.17 -8.08
CA GLY A 34 18.41 -10.85 -9.29
C GLY A 34 19.02 -9.44 -9.30
N PRO A 35 19.61 -9.01 -10.43
CA PRO A 35 20.20 -7.68 -10.56
C PRO A 35 19.14 -6.57 -10.55
N VAL A 36 17.88 -6.90 -10.87
CA VAL A 36 16.74 -5.98 -10.84
C VAL A 36 16.10 -5.86 -9.45
N ARG A 37 16.60 -6.63 -8.47
CA ARG A 37 16.13 -6.62 -7.07
C ARG A 37 14.61 -6.76 -6.97
N LEU A 38 14.06 -7.73 -7.71
CA LEU A 38 12.63 -8.04 -7.68
C LEU A 38 12.19 -8.38 -6.26
N VAL A 39 11.13 -7.73 -5.81
CA VAL A 39 10.60 -7.89 -4.47
C VAL A 39 9.08 -8.01 -4.51
N LEU A 40 8.52 -8.98 -3.78
CA LEU A 40 7.08 -9.13 -3.58
C LEU A 40 6.78 -9.30 -2.09
N PRO A 41 5.64 -8.77 -1.61
CA PRO A 41 5.16 -9.08 -0.26
C PRO A 41 4.83 -10.57 -0.13
N PRO A 42 4.90 -11.16 1.07
CA PRO A 42 4.57 -12.58 1.27
C PRO A 42 3.10 -12.88 0.95
N VAL A 43 2.21 -11.90 1.15
CA VAL A 43 0.77 -12.02 0.92
C VAL A 43 0.26 -10.73 0.30
N ILE A 44 -0.61 -10.84 -0.70
CA ILE A 44 -1.47 -9.75 -1.14
C ILE A 44 -2.93 -10.10 -0.83
N TYR A 45 -3.60 -9.25 -0.07
CA TYR A 45 -4.97 -9.47 0.37
C TYR A 45 -5.95 -8.96 -0.69
N ALA A 46 -7.02 -9.71 -0.91
CA ALA A 46 -8.03 -9.38 -1.89
C ALA A 46 -9.45 -9.70 -1.38
N VAL A 47 -10.43 -8.97 -1.89
CA VAL A 47 -11.86 -9.12 -1.55
C VAL A 47 -12.65 -9.09 -2.87
N PRO A 48 -13.68 -9.94 -3.03
CA PRO A 48 -14.51 -9.91 -4.23
C PRO A 48 -15.04 -8.51 -4.57
N GLY A 49 -14.92 -8.13 -5.84
CA GLY A 49 -15.37 -6.83 -6.35
C GLY A 49 -14.41 -5.66 -6.11
N VAL A 50 -13.29 -5.84 -5.43
CA VAL A 50 -12.24 -4.82 -5.26
C VAL A 50 -11.06 -5.16 -6.18
N GLU A 51 -10.72 -4.24 -7.10
CA GLU A 51 -9.56 -4.40 -7.97
C GLU A 51 -8.27 -4.34 -7.14
N MET A 52 -7.36 -5.25 -7.42
CA MET A 52 -5.99 -5.19 -6.90
C MET A 52 -5.00 -5.39 -8.05
N ASN A 53 -3.80 -4.84 -7.87
CA ASN A 53 -2.79 -4.78 -8.91
C ASN A 53 -1.41 -5.08 -8.34
N VAL A 54 -0.52 -5.54 -9.22
CA VAL A 54 0.92 -5.58 -9.01
C VAL A 54 1.56 -4.86 -10.19
N TYR A 55 1.87 -3.59 -10.01
CA TYR A 55 2.58 -2.78 -11.00
C TYR A 55 4.05 -3.15 -11.02
N PHE A 56 4.58 -3.48 -12.19
CA PHE A 56 5.93 -4.03 -12.33
C PHE A 56 7.01 -3.02 -11.92
N ASP A 57 6.84 -1.74 -12.26
CA ASP A 57 7.79 -0.68 -11.86
C ASP A 57 7.95 -0.54 -10.33
N ASN A 58 6.94 -0.95 -9.57
CA ASN A 58 6.91 -0.83 -8.11
C ASN A 58 7.61 -2.01 -7.41
N VAL A 59 7.84 -3.12 -8.12
CA VAL A 59 8.40 -4.35 -7.55
C VAL A 59 9.83 -4.63 -8.02
N VAL A 60 10.39 -3.81 -8.91
CA VAL A 60 11.79 -3.90 -9.34
C VAL A 60 12.53 -2.57 -9.18
N LEU A 61 13.84 -2.67 -8.91
CA LEU A 61 14.74 -1.52 -8.88
C LEU A 61 15.56 -1.42 -10.17
N VAL A 62 14.93 -0.85 -11.20
CA VAL A 62 15.58 -0.53 -12.48
C VAL A 62 15.19 0.88 -12.93
N VAL A 63 16.02 1.45 -13.80
CA VAL A 63 15.81 2.80 -14.36
C VAL A 63 14.56 2.83 -15.23
N ASP A 64 14.42 1.85 -16.14
CA ASP A 64 13.24 1.66 -16.99
C ASP A 64 12.81 0.19 -16.96
N PRO A 65 11.61 -0.15 -16.48
CA PRO A 65 11.10 -1.51 -16.52
C PRO A 65 10.82 -2.01 -17.94
N ASN A 66 10.67 -1.13 -18.94
CA ASN A 66 10.43 -1.53 -20.33
C ASN A 66 11.66 -2.19 -20.99
N ASP A 67 12.83 -2.12 -20.35
CA ASP A 67 14.03 -2.84 -20.80
C ASP A 67 13.96 -4.36 -20.51
N TYR A 68 12.90 -4.81 -19.82
CA TYR A 68 12.73 -6.19 -19.37
C TYR A 68 11.38 -6.77 -19.80
N VAL A 69 11.30 -8.09 -19.84
CA VAL A 69 10.04 -8.82 -20.02
C VAL A 69 9.61 -9.41 -18.67
N PHE A 70 8.36 -9.18 -18.30
CA PHE A 70 7.73 -9.77 -17.12
C PHE A 70 6.88 -10.96 -17.55
N ASP A 71 7.11 -12.11 -16.92
CA ASP A 71 6.25 -13.29 -17.06
C ASP A 71 5.53 -13.52 -15.74
N VAL A 72 4.20 -13.50 -15.79
CA VAL A 72 3.37 -13.76 -14.61
C VAL A 72 2.72 -15.12 -14.72
N ALA A 73 3.01 -16.00 -13.76
CA ALA A 73 2.26 -17.22 -13.55
C ALA A 73 1.27 -17.01 -12.41
N CYS A 74 -0.02 -17.10 -12.69
CA CYS A 74 -1.12 -17.08 -11.73
C CYS A 74 -2.35 -17.70 -12.39
N SER A 75 -3.15 -18.47 -11.63
CA SER A 75 -4.42 -19.03 -12.12
C SER A 75 -5.56 -18.00 -12.15
N ARG A 76 -5.27 -16.75 -11.76
CA ARG A 76 -6.20 -15.63 -11.62
C ARG A 76 -5.61 -14.35 -12.19
N GLY A 77 -6.49 -13.39 -12.46
CA GLY A 77 -6.12 -12.08 -12.98
C GLY A 77 -5.74 -12.06 -14.46
N ILE A 78 -5.28 -10.90 -14.89
CA ILE A 78 -4.93 -10.57 -16.27
C ILE A 78 -3.53 -9.98 -16.24
N HIS A 79 -2.67 -10.48 -17.13
CA HIS A 79 -1.35 -9.93 -17.35
C HIS A 79 -1.43 -8.80 -18.39
N GLN A 80 -1.08 -7.58 -17.99
CA GLN A 80 -0.96 -6.39 -18.85
C GLN A 80 0.52 -5.98 -18.94
N SER A 81 0.87 -5.08 -19.85
CA SER A 81 2.27 -4.70 -20.09
C SER A 81 2.96 -4.13 -18.86
N GLU A 82 2.22 -3.36 -18.06
CA GLU A 82 2.72 -2.59 -16.92
C GLU A 82 2.38 -3.20 -15.56
N ARG A 83 1.45 -4.16 -15.53
CA ARG A 83 0.92 -4.74 -14.29
C ARG A 83 0.30 -6.12 -14.50
N TRP A 84 0.24 -6.89 -13.43
CA TRP A 84 -0.81 -7.89 -13.26
C TRP A 84 -1.99 -7.26 -12.52
N THR A 85 -3.22 -7.51 -12.99
CA THR A 85 -4.45 -6.92 -12.44
C THR A 85 -5.52 -7.98 -12.19
N TYR A 86 -6.29 -7.83 -11.12
CA TYR A 86 -7.30 -8.80 -10.75
C TYR A 86 -8.43 -8.19 -9.91
N THR A 87 -9.67 -8.49 -10.29
CA THR A 87 -10.87 -8.23 -9.48
C THR A 87 -11.50 -9.58 -9.13
N PRO A 88 -11.37 -10.07 -7.89
CA PRO A 88 -11.88 -11.39 -7.51
C PRO A 88 -13.40 -11.46 -7.58
N SER A 89 -13.90 -12.67 -7.82
CA SER A 89 -15.31 -13.04 -7.61
C SER A 89 -15.49 -13.81 -6.30
N ALA A 90 -16.74 -14.08 -5.90
CA ALA A 90 -17.01 -14.88 -4.70
C ALA A 90 -16.49 -16.32 -4.80
N ASP A 91 -16.45 -16.90 -6.01
CA ASP A 91 -15.95 -18.25 -6.26
C ASP A 91 -14.41 -18.35 -6.15
N ASP A 92 -13.75 -17.21 -6.00
CA ASP A 92 -12.30 -17.12 -5.87
C ASP A 92 -11.82 -17.10 -4.42
N VAL A 93 -12.72 -17.19 -3.42
CA VAL A 93 -12.29 -17.25 -2.00
C VAL A 93 -11.31 -18.40 -1.79
N GLY A 94 -10.15 -18.08 -1.22
CA GLY A 94 -9.05 -19.00 -1.04
C GLY A 94 -7.68 -18.35 -1.29
N SER A 95 -6.66 -19.20 -1.35
CA SER A 95 -5.26 -18.79 -1.55
C SER A 95 -4.80 -19.16 -2.95
N HIS A 96 -4.29 -18.18 -3.70
CA HIS A 96 -3.83 -18.38 -5.07
C HIS A 96 -2.36 -17.98 -5.18
N PRO A 97 -1.44 -18.90 -5.48
CA PRO A 97 -0.05 -18.52 -5.68
C PRO A 97 0.08 -17.59 -6.90
N LEU A 98 1.03 -16.67 -6.83
CA LEU A 98 1.45 -15.80 -7.93
C LEU A 98 2.98 -15.80 -8.00
N MET A 99 3.53 -15.98 -9.19
CA MET A 99 4.97 -15.86 -9.46
C MET A 99 5.19 -14.82 -10.55
N ILE A 100 6.24 -14.01 -10.37
CA ILE A 100 6.76 -13.11 -11.40
C ILE A 100 8.19 -13.55 -11.71
N GLU A 101 8.47 -13.82 -12.97
CA GLU A 101 9.83 -13.88 -13.51
C GLU A 101 10.12 -12.61 -14.31
N VAL A 102 11.37 -12.15 -14.25
CA VAL A 102 11.87 -11.05 -15.07
C VAL A 102 12.94 -11.60 -15.99
N ARG A 103 12.84 -11.27 -17.28
CA ARG A 103 13.80 -11.66 -18.31
C ARG A 103 14.52 -10.48 -18.93
N ASP A 104 15.76 -10.72 -19.31
CA ASP A 104 16.55 -9.79 -20.12
C ASP A 104 16.23 -9.92 -21.63
N GLY A 105 16.86 -9.07 -22.45
CA GLY A 105 16.74 -9.11 -23.91
C GLY A 105 17.32 -10.37 -24.57
N GLN A 106 18.00 -11.25 -23.83
CA GLN A 106 18.44 -12.57 -24.27
C GLN A 106 17.47 -13.68 -23.82
N ASN A 107 16.32 -13.31 -23.27
CA ASN A 107 15.28 -14.21 -22.76
C ASN A 107 15.71 -15.05 -21.54
N GLN A 108 16.78 -14.65 -20.84
CA GLN A 108 17.24 -15.33 -19.63
C GLN A 108 16.43 -14.85 -18.43
N VAL A 109 16.02 -15.77 -17.55
CA VAL A 109 15.42 -15.39 -16.26
C VAL A 109 16.52 -14.78 -15.38
N ILE A 110 16.42 -13.48 -15.15
CA ILE A 110 17.38 -12.74 -14.31
C ILE A 110 16.83 -12.51 -12.91
N ALA A 111 15.52 -12.59 -12.71
CA ALA A 111 14.89 -12.55 -11.39
C ALA A 111 13.60 -13.37 -11.33
N ARG A 112 13.22 -13.79 -10.13
CA ARG A 112 12.02 -14.54 -9.78
C ARG A 112 11.60 -14.26 -8.35
N ALA A 113 10.32 -13.97 -8.16
CA ALA A 113 9.72 -13.85 -6.84
C ALA A 113 8.32 -14.47 -6.81
N THR A 114 7.87 -14.88 -5.63
CA THR A 114 6.55 -15.47 -5.41
C THR A 114 5.81 -14.73 -4.29
N THR A 115 4.50 -14.66 -4.43
CA THR A 115 3.56 -14.23 -3.39
C THR A 115 2.34 -15.14 -3.43
N LYS A 116 1.39 -14.91 -2.51
CA LYS A 116 0.06 -15.49 -2.60
C LYS A 116 -1.00 -14.40 -2.53
N ILE A 117 -2.04 -14.56 -3.34
CA ILE A 117 -3.24 -13.74 -3.31
C ILE A 117 -4.21 -14.42 -2.35
N GLU A 118 -4.48 -13.78 -1.23
CA GLU A 118 -5.42 -14.27 -0.23
C GLU A 118 -6.78 -13.58 -0.42
N VAL A 119 -7.69 -14.28 -1.11
CA VAL A 119 -9.04 -13.79 -1.35
C VAL A 119 -9.94 -14.21 -0.19
N VAL A 120 -10.54 -13.24 0.50
CA VAL A 120 -11.47 -13.50 1.61
C VAL A 120 -12.90 -13.12 1.26
N PRO A 121 -13.91 -13.72 1.92
CA PRO A 121 -15.31 -13.42 1.64
C PRO A 121 -15.65 -11.93 1.73
N ALA A 122 -16.52 -11.45 0.83
CA ALA A 122 -16.96 -10.06 0.81
C ALA A 122 -17.69 -9.63 2.09
N ASP A 123 -18.23 -10.57 2.87
CA ASP A 123 -18.92 -10.36 4.14
C ASP A 123 -18.04 -10.65 5.38
N ALA A 124 -16.72 -10.85 5.20
CA ALA A 124 -15.80 -11.07 6.33
C ALA A 124 -15.90 -9.93 7.37
N GLY A 125 -16.15 -10.27 8.64
CA GLY A 125 -16.42 -9.30 9.69
C GLY A 125 -17.76 -8.55 9.59
N GLY A 126 -18.71 -9.03 8.79
CA GLY A 126 -19.98 -8.35 8.53
C GLY A 126 -20.75 -8.00 9.80
N ASN A 127 -21.21 -6.74 9.87
CA ASN A 127 -21.89 -6.13 11.03
C ASN A 127 -21.10 -6.12 12.35
N ARG A 128 -19.86 -6.62 12.38
CA ARG A 128 -19.03 -6.59 13.58
C ARG A 128 -18.61 -5.15 13.86
N PRO A 129 -18.80 -4.62 15.08
CA PRO A 129 -18.19 -3.35 15.47
C PRO A 129 -16.67 -3.52 15.53
N VAL A 130 -15.96 -2.71 14.78
CA VAL A 130 -14.50 -2.70 14.73
C VAL A 130 -13.97 -1.29 14.88
N SER A 131 -12.82 -1.17 15.54
CA SER A 131 -12.15 0.11 15.78
C SER A 131 -10.74 0.10 15.21
N ALA A 132 -10.34 1.20 14.59
CA ALA A 132 -9.00 1.36 14.03
C ALA A 132 -8.37 2.70 14.38
N LEU A 133 -7.06 2.67 14.63
CA LEU A 133 -6.22 3.86 14.70
C LEU A 133 -5.24 3.86 13.54
N LEU A 134 -5.28 4.90 12.71
CA LEU A 134 -4.37 5.04 11.56
C LEU A 134 -3.29 6.06 11.93
N ILE A 135 -2.04 5.64 11.99
CA ILE A 135 -0.88 6.49 12.30
C ILE A 135 -0.11 6.70 11.00
N GLY A 136 0.26 7.95 10.68
CA GLY A 136 1.10 8.18 9.51
C GLY A 136 1.46 9.64 9.27
N ASP A 137 1.94 9.91 8.05
CA ASP A 137 2.48 11.21 7.68
C ASP A 137 1.52 12.07 6.84
N SER A 138 2.02 12.81 5.84
CA SER A 138 1.21 13.60 4.92
C SER A 138 0.23 12.76 4.11
N LEU A 139 0.54 11.51 3.80
CA LEU A 139 -0.37 10.62 3.08
C LEU A 139 -1.63 10.32 3.93
N THR A 140 -1.46 10.13 5.23
CA THR A 140 -2.56 9.96 6.19
C THR A 140 -3.25 11.29 6.49
N ASN A 141 -2.48 12.37 6.63
CA ASN A 141 -3.00 13.73 6.83
C ASN A 141 -3.95 14.17 5.69
N ALA A 142 -3.76 13.65 4.47
CA ALA A 142 -4.64 13.94 3.35
C ALA A 142 -6.08 13.43 3.57
N SER A 143 -6.30 12.49 4.50
CA SER A 143 -7.62 11.94 4.87
C SER A 143 -8.39 11.22 3.76
N VAL A 144 -7.83 11.12 2.55
CA VAL A 144 -8.54 10.56 1.38
C VAL A 144 -8.66 9.03 1.47
N TYR A 145 -7.57 8.32 1.77
CA TYR A 145 -7.62 6.85 1.82
C TYR A 145 -8.38 6.35 3.06
N SER A 146 -8.33 7.09 4.17
CA SER A 146 -9.09 6.77 5.38
C SER A 146 -10.58 7.05 5.18
N GLN A 147 -10.95 8.10 4.44
CA GLN A 147 -12.33 8.32 4.04
C GLN A 147 -12.82 7.20 3.12
N HIS A 148 -12.02 6.81 2.12
CA HIS A 148 -12.38 5.71 1.23
C HIS A 148 -12.58 4.39 1.99
N LEU A 149 -11.72 4.08 2.96
CA LEU A 149 -11.89 2.93 3.85
C LEU A 149 -13.24 2.98 4.61
N LEU A 150 -13.61 4.14 5.16
CA LEU A 150 -14.90 4.33 5.81
C LEU A 150 -16.06 4.12 4.84
N ASP A 151 -15.96 4.64 3.62
CA ASP A 151 -17.00 4.54 2.60
C ASP A 151 -17.19 3.09 2.10
N LEU A 152 -16.11 2.33 1.97
CA LEU A 152 -16.17 0.88 1.72
C LEU A 152 -16.88 0.15 2.86
N CYS A 153 -16.57 0.49 4.11
CA CYS A 153 -17.17 -0.15 5.29
C CYS A 153 -18.64 0.22 5.52
N LYS A 154 -19.14 1.32 4.93
CA LYS A 154 -20.56 1.71 4.99
C LYS A 154 -21.46 0.81 4.14
N GLN A 155 -20.92 0.00 3.22
CA GLN A 155 -21.72 -0.91 2.39
C GLN A 155 -22.37 -2.04 3.22
N PRO A 156 -23.56 -2.54 2.84
CA PRO A 156 -24.21 -3.64 3.55
C PRO A 156 -23.33 -4.90 3.65
N GLY A 157 -23.32 -5.54 4.82
CA GLY A 157 -22.52 -6.75 5.05
C GLY A 157 -21.05 -6.50 5.39
N ASN A 158 -20.62 -5.24 5.47
CA ASN A 158 -19.29 -4.88 5.94
C ASN A 158 -19.20 -4.67 7.46
N PRO A 159 -17.99 -4.69 8.03
CA PRO A 159 -17.78 -4.33 9.43
C PRO A 159 -18.17 -2.88 9.72
N GLN A 160 -18.67 -2.63 10.92
CA GLN A 160 -19.02 -1.29 11.40
C GLN A 160 -17.75 -0.61 11.93
N LEU A 161 -17.00 0.04 11.03
CA LEU A 161 -15.72 0.66 11.34
C LEU A 161 -15.88 2.01 12.05
N THR A 162 -15.15 2.18 13.15
CA THR A 162 -14.92 3.46 13.82
C THR A 162 -13.43 3.81 13.81
N LEU A 163 -13.08 5.00 13.31
CA LEU A 163 -11.72 5.53 13.46
C LEU A 163 -11.60 6.31 14.77
N ILE A 164 -10.59 5.96 15.56
CA ILE A 164 -10.42 6.45 16.95
C ILE A 164 -9.30 7.48 17.12
N GLY A 165 -8.72 8.01 16.04
CA GLY A 165 -7.70 9.04 16.17
C GLY A 165 -8.19 10.30 16.89
N SER A 166 -7.26 11.13 17.33
CA SER A 166 -7.55 12.44 17.92
C SER A 166 -7.48 13.59 16.92
N TYR A 167 -6.89 13.35 15.74
CA TYR A 167 -6.71 14.35 14.72
C TYR A 167 -7.70 14.18 13.56
N ASN A 168 -8.30 15.29 13.15
CA ASN A 168 -9.15 15.42 11.98
C ASN A 168 -8.77 16.76 11.32
N PRO A 169 -7.98 16.75 10.23
CA PRO A 169 -7.63 17.97 9.53
C PRO A 169 -8.87 18.58 8.86
N GLU A 170 -9.01 19.91 9.00
CA GLU A 170 -10.03 20.72 8.34
C GLU A 170 -11.51 20.42 8.68
N GLY A 171 -11.80 19.62 9.72
CA GLY A 171 -13.18 19.31 10.11
C GLY A 171 -13.96 18.53 9.04
N GLN A 172 -13.23 17.93 8.10
CA GLN A 172 -13.79 17.04 7.08
C GLN A 172 -14.28 15.78 7.78
N ALA A 173 -15.55 15.39 7.57
CA ALA A 173 -16.21 14.19 8.10
C ALA A 173 -15.84 13.84 9.57
N PRO A 174 -16.68 14.16 10.58
CA PRO A 174 -16.31 14.00 12.00
C PRO A 174 -15.90 12.56 12.38
N GLU A 175 -16.28 11.56 11.60
CA GLU A 175 -15.88 10.16 11.77
C GLU A 175 -14.44 9.84 11.30
N ASN A 176 -13.85 10.64 10.41
CA ASN A 176 -12.54 10.39 9.82
C ASN A 176 -11.41 10.94 10.70
N ARG A 177 -11.15 10.23 11.81
CA ARG A 177 -10.14 10.63 12.79
C ARG A 177 -8.95 9.70 12.80
N HIS A 178 -7.75 10.24 12.68
CA HIS A 178 -6.51 9.48 12.58
C HIS A 178 -5.38 10.21 13.35
N GLU A 179 -4.15 9.73 13.24
CA GLU A 179 -2.93 10.36 13.74
C GLU A 179 -1.97 10.55 12.56
N GLY A 180 -2.45 11.32 11.58
CA GLY A 180 -1.75 11.57 10.32
C GLY A 180 -1.24 13.00 10.29
N TYR A 181 0.07 13.20 10.23
CA TYR A 181 0.67 14.52 10.35
C TYR A 181 1.68 14.80 9.22
N GLY A 182 1.44 15.87 8.46
CA GLY A 182 2.31 16.25 7.34
C GLY A 182 3.78 16.45 7.75
N GLY A 183 4.69 15.77 7.06
CA GLY A 183 6.14 15.88 7.28
C GLY A 183 6.68 15.11 8.50
N TRP A 184 5.88 14.22 9.10
CA TRP A 184 6.32 13.44 10.25
C TRP A 184 7.04 12.16 9.85
N THR A 185 8.00 11.78 10.68
CA THR A 185 8.86 10.59 10.56
C THR A 185 8.60 9.65 11.74
N ALA A 186 9.05 8.40 11.65
CA ALA A 186 8.98 7.46 12.78
C ALA A 186 9.72 8.02 14.01
N LEU A 187 10.91 8.60 13.79
CA LEU A 187 11.68 9.30 14.83
C LEU A 187 10.88 10.41 15.49
N ARG A 188 10.16 11.22 14.70
CA ARG A 188 9.38 12.34 15.24
C ARG A 188 8.23 11.85 16.11
N PHE A 189 7.50 10.83 15.69
CA PHE A 189 6.46 10.20 16.54
C PHE A 189 7.04 9.64 17.84
N ALA A 190 8.24 9.04 17.79
CA ALA A 190 8.85 8.42 18.96
C ALA A 190 9.44 9.42 19.96
N THR A 191 9.90 10.60 19.51
CA THR A 191 10.79 11.46 20.32
C THR A 191 10.37 12.94 20.44
N HIS A 192 9.48 13.44 19.60
CA HIS A 192 9.19 14.87 19.54
C HIS A 192 8.19 15.31 20.62
N TYR A 193 8.68 15.81 21.75
CA TYR A 193 7.83 16.38 22.81
C TYR A 193 7.82 17.91 22.76
N THR A 194 6.63 18.52 22.81
CA THR A 194 6.47 19.98 22.91
C THR A 194 5.58 20.41 24.09
N GLY A 195 5.02 19.46 24.84
CA GLY A 195 3.96 19.71 25.83
C GLY A 195 2.58 20.01 25.23
N VAL A 196 2.47 20.13 23.91
CA VAL A 196 1.22 20.32 23.17
C VAL A 196 1.08 19.18 22.18
N ALA A 197 0.01 18.38 22.23
CA ALA A 197 -0.09 17.18 21.41
C ALA A 197 -1.28 17.23 20.43
N ARG A 198 -2.51 17.22 20.95
CA ARG A 198 -3.72 16.95 20.15
C ARG A 198 -4.56 18.19 19.83
N GLN A 199 -4.35 19.27 20.57
CA GLN A 199 -5.13 20.50 20.47
C GLN A 199 -4.25 21.69 20.11
N GLY A 200 -4.88 22.78 19.70
CA GLY A 200 -4.19 24.01 19.32
C GLY A 200 -3.52 23.94 17.94
N ASP A 201 -2.60 24.88 17.69
CA ASP A 201 -1.87 25.03 16.43
C ASP A 201 -1.09 23.75 16.08
N SER A 202 -1.40 23.14 14.93
CA SER A 202 -0.78 21.91 14.48
C SER A 202 0.74 22.01 14.32
N ARG A 203 1.27 23.20 14.04
CA ARG A 203 2.72 23.42 13.89
C ARG A 203 3.49 23.34 15.20
N LYS A 204 2.79 23.47 16.35
CA LYS A 204 3.38 23.43 17.70
C LYS A 204 3.20 22.06 18.36
N ARG A 205 2.56 21.11 17.68
CA ARG A 205 2.25 19.80 18.24
C ARG A 205 3.49 18.90 18.26
N GLY A 206 3.73 18.29 19.41
CA GLY A 206 4.56 17.11 19.60
C GLY A 206 3.74 15.85 19.44
N SER A 207 4.41 14.70 19.55
CA SER A 207 3.81 13.40 19.39
C SER A 207 2.59 13.20 20.29
N PRO A 208 1.45 12.70 19.75
CA PRO A 208 0.25 12.43 20.53
C PRO A 208 0.44 11.32 21.56
N PHE A 209 1.52 10.55 21.42
CA PHE A 209 1.81 9.37 22.23
C PHE A 209 2.90 9.62 23.28
N LEU A 210 3.60 10.77 23.24
CA LEU A 210 4.76 11.03 24.09
C LEU A 210 4.38 11.90 25.29
N TYR A 211 4.49 11.33 26.48
CA TYR A 211 4.04 11.96 27.72
C TYR A 211 5.19 12.21 28.69
N GLU A 212 5.07 13.29 29.45
CA GLU A 212 5.90 13.57 30.60
C GLU A 212 5.42 12.83 31.85
N ASN A 213 6.33 12.10 32.46
CA ASN A 213 6.14 11.44 33.75
C ASN A 213 6.53 12.38 34.89
N ALA A 214 6.15 12.02 36.12
CA ALA A 214 6.44 12.82 37.32
C ALA A 214 7.94 13.05 37.56
N ASP A 215 8.80 12.16 37.07
CA ASP A 215 10.26 12.27 37.14
C ASP A 215 10.87 13.16 36.04
N GLY A 216 10.04 13.77 35.20
CA GLY A 216 10.46 14.59 34.05
C GLY A 216 10.86 13.78 32.81
N SER A 217 10.89 12.45 32.87
CA SER A 217 11.16 11.61 31.69
C SER A 217 10.02 11.70 30.67
N LYS A 218 10.36 11.61 29.38
CA LYS A 218 9.38 11.57 28.27
C LYS A 218 9.32 10.16 27.72
N LYS A 219 8.14 9.54 27.77
CA LYS A 219 7.94 8.15 27.33
C LYS A 219 6.68 8.00 26.50
N LEU A 220 6.75 7.09 25.54
CA LEU A 220 5.58 6.66 24.78
C LEU A 220 4.60 5.96 25.75
N ASP A 221 3.35 6.39 25.75
CA ASP A 221 2.31 5.87 26.62
C ASP A 221 0.98 5.78 25.87
N PHE A 222 0.76 4.62 25.25
CA PHE A 222 -0.45 4.37 24.46
C PHE A 222 -1.70 4.18 25.32
N ALA A 223 -1.56 3.64 26.54
CA ALA A 223 -2.69 3.49 27.45
C ALA A 223 -3.23 4.86 27.87
N ARG A 224 -2.33 5.81 28.17
CA ARG A 224 -2.70 7.20 28.45
C ARG A 224 -3.28 7.91 27.23
N TYR A 225 -2.72 7.67 26.04
CA TYR A 225 -3.31 8.15 24.79
C TYR A 225 -4.76 7.69 24.63
N LEU A 226 -5.02 6.38 24.73
CA LEU A 226 -6.37 5.80 24.61
C LEU A 226 -7.34 6.40 25.62
N LYS A 227 -6.90 6.59 26.87
CA LYS A 227 -7.70 7.26 27.90
C LYS A 227 -8.02 8.71 27.54
N ASP A 228 -7.03 9.46 27.05
CA ASP A 228 -7.18 10.89 26.73
C ASP A 228 -8.12 11.14 25.55
N ILE A 229 -8.21 10.19 24.62
CA ILE A 229 -9.17 10.25 23.49
C ILE A 229 -10.54 9.64 23.83
N GLY A 230 -10.71 9.11 25.06
CA GLY A 230 -11.95 8.50 25.52
C GLY A 230 -12.24 7.12 24.91
N ALA A 231 -11.21 6.38 24.48
CA ALA A 231 -11.39 5.02 24.00
C ALA A 231 -11.74 4.06 25.15
N GLU A 232 -12.82 3.29 25.00
CA GLU A 232 -13.29 2.33 26.02
C GLU A 232 -12.42 1.07 26.10
N LYS A 233 -11.78 0.71 24.99
CA LYS A 233 -10.90 -0.45 24.85
C LYS A 233 -9.76 -0.14 23.87
N SER A 234 -8.73 -0.99 23.85
CA SER A 234 -7.73 -0.98 22.78
C SER A 234 -8.39 -1.21 21.42
N PRO A 235 -7.90 -0.55 20.36
CA PRO A 235 -8.47 -0.73 19.03
C PRO A 235 -8.26 -2.14 18.50
N ASP A 236 -9.17 -2.61 17.66
CA ASP A 236 -9.02 -3.90 16.96
C ASP A 236 -7.85 -3.83 15.96
N PHE A 237 -7.61 -2.67 15.37
CA PHE A 237 -6.54 -2.42 14.40
C PHE A 237 -5.72 -1.16 14.72
N VAL A 238 -4.41 -1.24 14.54
CA VAL A 238 -3.55 -0.06 14.42
C VAL A 238 -2.74 -0.20 13.15
N THR A 239 -2.70 0.84 12.33
CA THR A 239 -1.78 0.89 11.18
C THR A 239 -0.73 1.96 11.36
N ILE A 240 0.45 1.72 10.82
CA ILE A 240 1.53 2.71 10.73
C ILE A 240 1.92 2.84 9.25
N PHE A 241 1.75 4.03 8.69
CA PHE A 241 2.08 4.35 7.30
C PHE A 241 3.06 5.54 7.29
N LEU A 242 4.34 5.19 7.41
CA LEU A 242 5.47 6.11 7.51
C LEU A 242 6.61 5.63 6.60
N GLY A 243 7.59 6.48 6.35
CA GLY A 243 8.69 6.17 5.45
C GLY A 243 9.02 7.35 4.53
N PRO A 244 8.08 7.90 3.74
CA PRO A 244 8.36 8.93 2.76
C PRO A 244 9.24 10.06 3.27
N ASN A 245 8.89 10.66 4.41
CA ASN A 245 9.65 11.76 5.01
C ASN A 245 10.97 11.30 5.66
N ASP A 246 11.03 10.07 6.16
CA ASP A 246 12.24 9.49 6.76
C ASP A 246 13.34 9.33 5.70
N ILE A 247 12.98 8.82 4.52
CA ILE A 247 13.93 8.51 3.45
C ILE A 247 14.16 9.65 2.46
N PHE A 248 13.29 10.66 2.43
CA PHE A 248 13.38 11.76 1.48
C PHE A 248 14.75 12.44 1.47
N PRO A 249 15.37 12.78 2.62
CA PRO A 249 16.66 13.47 2.62
C PRO A 249 17.86 12.52 2.42
N ALA A 250 17.66 11.20 2.38
CA ALA A 250 18.75 10.24 2.35
C ALA A 250 19.43 10.19 0.96
N THR A 251 20.74 10.06 1.00
CA THR A 251 21.61 9.82 -0.17
C THR A 251 22.08 8.36 -0.17
N ASP A 252 22.74 7.93 -1.25
CA ASP A 252 23.31 6.58 -1.32
C ASP A 252 24.30 6.30 -0.16
N GLU A 253 25.00 7.31 0.34
CA GLU A 253 25.95 7.20 1.45
C GLU A 253 25.27 7.11 2.82
N THR A 254 24.08 7.71 2.98
CA THR A 254 23.41 7.88 4.29
C THR A 254 22.19 6.98 4.45
N LEU A 255 21.80 6.27 3.39
CA LEU A 255 20.56 5.50 3.34
C LEU A 255 20.48 4.44 4.45
N GLU A 256 21.49 3.59 4.61
CA GLU A 256 21.40 2.49 5.59
C GLU A 256 21.30 3.00 7.05
N GLU A 257 22.08 4.02 7.43
CA GLU A 257 21.98 4.64 8.76
C GLU A 257 20.60 5.30 8.98
N THR A 258 20.06 5.93 7.93
CA THR A 258 18.71 6.52 7.95
C THR A 258 17.65 5.43 8.17
N LEU A 259 17.78 4.30 7.47
CA LEU A 259 16.85 3.16 7.62
C LEU A 259 16.96 2.50 8.99
N ASP A 260 18.17 2.35 9.53
CA ASP A 260 18.38 1.83 10.88
C ASP A 260 17.70 2.73 11.93
N THR A 261 17.87 4.05 11.81
CA THR A 261 17.22 5.02 12.69
C THR A 261 15.70 4.98 12.55
N MET A 262 15.19 4.99 11.32
CA MET A 262 13.76 4.93 11.05
C MET A 262 13.13 3.66 11.63
N LEU A 263 13.70 2.49 11.34
CA LEU A 263 13.15 1.20 11.76
C LEU A 263 13.26 0.99 13.27
N ALA A 264 14.33 1.46 13.92
CA ALA A 264 14.42 1.44 15.38
C ALA A 264 13.29 2.25 16.03
N ASN A 265 12.96 3.42 15.49
CA ASN A 265 11.84 4.22 16.00
C ASN A 265 10.48 3.63 15.62
N TYR A 266 10.37 3.01 14.45
CA TYR A 266 9.17 2.29 14.02
C TYR A 266 8.86 1.13 14.98
N ASP A 267 9.88 0.38 15.41
CA ASP A 267 9.74 -0.68 16.41
C ASP A 267 9.27 -0.14 17.76
N LEU A 268 9.72 1.05 18.18
CA LEU A 268 9.22 1.67 19.41
C LEU A 268 7.71 1.95 19.33
N LEU A 269 7.20 2.35 18.16
CA LEU A 269 5.76 2.57 17.95
C LEU A 269 4.98 1.26 17.98
N LEU A 270 5.49 0.20 17.34
CA LEU A 270 4.87 -1.13 17.40
C LEU A 270 4.87 -1.69 18.83
N ALA A 271 6.02 -1.59 19.52
CA ALA A 271 6.18 -2.05 20.90
C ALA A 271 5.28 -1.28 21.86
N MET A 272 5.11 0.02 21.64
CA MET A 272 4.20 0.86 22.43
C MET A 272 2.76 0.32 22.38
N VAL A 273 2.26 -0.05 21.19
CA VAL A 273 0.90 -0.62 21.06
C VAL A 273 0.85 -2.03 21.67
N ARG A 274 1.85 -2.87 21.39
CA ARG A 274 1.94 -4.24 21.92
C ARG A 274 1.99 -4.29 23.45
N GLY A 275 2.64 -3.31 24.08
CA GLY A 275 2.69 -3.18 25.53
C GLY A 275 1.32 -2.96 26.19
N VAL A 276 0.30 -2.56 25.43
CA VAL A 276 -1.07 -2.34 25.91
C VAL A 276 -2.01 -3.47 25.47
N SER A 277 -1.83 -4.01 24.26
CA SER A 277 -2.73 -5.03 23.70
C SER A 277 -1.98 -6.01 22.79
N ALA A 278 -2.04 -7.30 23.16
CA ALA A 278 -1.61 -8.40 22.30
C ALA A 278 -2.64 -8.71 21.19
N GLU A 279 -3.92 -8.39 21.42
CA GLU A 279 -5.03 -8.70 20.52
C GLU A 279 -5.17 -7.72 19.35
N THR A 280 -4.70 -6.48 19.52
CA THR A 280 -4.74 -5.46 18.48
C THR A 280 -3.93 -5.91 17.27
N ARG A 281 -4.48 -5.90 16.06
CA ARG A 281 -3.71 -6.29 14.87
C ARG A 281 -2.94 -5.10 14.33
N LEU A 282 -1.64 -5.26 14.12
CA LEU A 282 -0.75 -4.20 13.66
C LEU A 282 -0.52 -4.33 12.15
N GLY A 283 -0.97 -3.32 11.40
CA GLY A 283 -0.72 -3.20 9.97
C GLY A 283 0.48 -2.30 9.69
N VAL A 284 1.58 -2.89 9.23
CA VAL A 284 2.78 -2.21 8.76
C VAL A 284 2.59 -1.92 7.28
N MET A 285 2.16 -0.70 6.96
CA MET A 285 1.89 -0.30 5.57
C MET A 285 3.21 0.00 4.85
N LEU A 286 3.49 -0.74 3.77
CA LEU A 286 4.71 -0.57 2.99
C LEU A 286 4.68 0.78 2.24
N PRO A 287 5.79 1.53 2.20
CA PRO A 287 5.80 2.91 1.72
C PRO A 287 5.29 3.00 0.28
N ALA A 288 4.40 3.94 -0.01
CA ALA A 288 3.90 4.16 -1.37
C ALA A 288 5.06 4.40 -2.35
N PRO A 289 4.99 3.88 -3.60
CA PRO A 289 5.97 4.17 -4.63
C PRO A 289 5.97 5.66 -4.96
N ALA A 290 7.00 6.13 -5.65
CA ALA A 290 6.99 7.48 -6.21
C ALA A 290 6.16 7.57 -7.50
N ALA A 291 5.77 8.79 -7.86
CA ALA A 291 5.27 9.11 -9.20
C ALA A 291 6.24 8.62 -10.29
N ALA A 292 5.71 8.27 -11.46
CA ALA A 292 6.46 7.59 -12.52
C ALA A 292 7.52 8.44 -13.23
N THR A 293 7.50 9.77 -13.10
CA THR A 293 8.36 10.65 -13.90
C THR A 293 9.17 11.65 -13.07
N GLN A 294 10.32 12.07 -13.62
CA GLN A 294 11.13 13.15 -13.05
C GLN A 294 10.39 14.50 -13.07
N ASP A 295 9.42 14.70 -13.96
CA ASP A 295 8.62 15.93 -14.02
C ASP A 295 7.88 16.17 -12.69
N ALA A 296 7.36 15.09 -12.08
CA ALA A 296 6.64 15.13 -10.82
C ALA A 296 7.52 15.69 -9.69
N PHE A 297 8.78 15.25 -9.65
CA PHE A 297 9.77 15.76 -8.70
C PHE A 297 10.23 17.17 -9.07
N GLY A 298 10.42 17.46 -10.35
CA GLY A 298 10.78 18.79 -10.84
C GLY A 298 9.76 19.86 -10.45
N ALA A 299 8.47 19.51 -10.49
CA ALA A 299 7.37 20.42 -10.15
C ALA A 299 7.39 20.85 -8.67
N ASN A 300 7.72 19.96 -7.73
CA ASN A 300 7.71 20.28 -6.30
C ASN A 300 9.10 20.64 -5.74
N TYR A 301 10.16 20.06 -6.32
CA TYR A 301 11.49 20.08 -5.73
C TYR A 301 12.55 20.67 -6.66
N LYS A 302 12.17 21.11 -7.87
CA LYS A 302 13.10 21.65 -8.88
C LYS A 302 14.22 20.63 -9.17
N THR A 303 15.45 20.93 -8.78
CA THR A 303 16.62 20.05 -8.92
C THR A 303 17.06 19.43 -7.59
N GLY A 304 16.29 19.63 -6.51
CA GLY A 304 16.64 19.20 -5.16
C GLY A 304 16.42 17.72 -4.87
N GLN A 305 15.66 17.01 -5.73
CA GLN A 305 15.41 15.58 -5.59
C GLN A 305 15.25 14.94 -6.98
N THR A 306 15.96 13.85 -7.22
CA THR A 306 15.71 13.00 -8.40
C THR A 306 14.70 11.92 -8.06
N ARG A 307 13.84 11.57 -9.03
CA ARG A 307 12.98 10.40 -8.93
C ARG A 307 13.79 9.15 -8.62
N TRP A 308 14.94 9.00 -9.29
CA TRP A 308 15.79 7.82 -9.15
C TRP A 308 16.34 7.63 -7.75
N GLN A 309 16.85 8.70 -7.11
CA GLN A 309 17.29 8.61 -5.71
C GLN A 309 16.14 8.21 -4.80
N TYR A 310 14.97 8.83 -4.95
CA TYR A 310 13.82 8.50 -4.11
C TYR A 310 13.35 7.06 -4.32
N LYS A 311 13.24 6.59 -5.57
CA LYS A 311 12.87 5.20 -5.90
C LYS A 311 13.84 4.20 -5.26
N ARG A 312 15.15 4.44 -5.34
CA ARG A 312 16.16 3.59 -4.67
C ARG A 312 15.97 3.54 -3.16
N ASN A 313 15.75 4.70 -2.53
CA ASN A 313 15.54 4.78 -1.10
C ASN A 313 14.25 4.06 -0.68
N GLN A 314 13.15 4.26 -1.42
CA GLN A 314 11.85 3.64 -1.12
C GLN A 314 11.90 2.13 -1.33
N HIS A 315 12.51 1.66 -2.43
CA HIS A 315 12.69 0.23 -2.70
C HIS A 315 13.52 -0.44 -1.61
N ARG A 316 14.61 0.21 -1.18
CA ARG A 316 15.44 -0.32 -0.09
C ARG A 316 14.68 -0.36 1.24
N LEU A 317 13.85 0.64 1.53
CA LEU A 317 12.99 0.61 2.71
C LEU A 317 11.98 -0.57 2.64
N VAL A 318 11.36 -0.82 1.48
CA VAL A 318 10.46 -1.97 1.27
C VAL A 318 11.18 -3.28 1.57
N GLU A 319 12.37 -3.51 1.01
CA GLU A 319 13.18 -4.70 1.30
C GLU A 319 13.46 -4.86 2.80
N ARG A 320 13.91 -3.79 3.47
CA ARG A 320 14.21 -3.82 4.91
C ARG A 320 12.97 -4.07 5.76
N MET A 321 11.81 -3.56 5.35
CA MET A 321 10.53 -3.81 6.05
C MET A 321 10.04 -5.24 5.83
N LEU A 322 10.22 -5.80 4.64
CA LEU A 322 9.92 -7.21 4.35
C LEU A 322 10.79 -8.14 5.19
N GLU A 323 12.11 -7.90 5.21
CA GLU A 323 13.06 -8.65 6.04
C GLU A 323 12.72 -8.56 7.54
N ARG A 324 12.34 -7.38 8.03
CA ARG A 324 12.12 -7.12 9.46
C ARG A 324 10.75 -7.60 9.97
N TYR A 325 9.70 -7.56 9.13
CA TYR A 325 8.33 -7.75 9.58
C TYR A 325 7.57 -8.88 8.88
N GLY A 326 8.05 -9.38 7.73
CA GLY A 326 7.32 -10.34 6.89
C GLY A 326 7.19 -11.77 7.43
N ALA A 327 7.67 -12.04 8.65
CA ALA A 327 7.52 -13.32 9.35
C ALA A 327 7.01 -13.14 10.79
N ARG A 328 6.37 -12.00 11.08
CA ARG A 328 5.91 -11.60 12.42
C ARG A 328 4.40 -11.67 12.59
N GLU A 329 3.69 -12.36 11.71
CA GLU A 329 2.24 -12.56 11.77
C GLU A 329 1.81 -13.25 13.06
N SER A 330 2.66 -14.14 13.60
CA SER A 330 2.44 -14.81 14.90
C SER A 330 2.45 -13.84 16.09
N GLU A 331 3.04 -12.65 15.93
CA GLU A 331 3.01 -11.54 16.89
C GLU A 331 1.87 -10.55 16.61
N GLY A 332 0.97 -10.90 15.68
CA GLY A 332 -0.10 -10.03 15.20
C GLY A 332 0.40 -8.82 14.40
N ILE A 333 1.62 -8.87 13.87
CA ILE A 333 2.21 -7.83 13.01
C ILE A 333 2.15 -8.31 11.57
N TYR A 334 1.50 -7.53 10.71
CA TYR A 334 1.22 -7.90 9.33
C TYR A 334 1.71 -6.80 8.40
N LEU A 335 2.35 -7.18 7.30
CA LEU A 335 2.62 -6.26 6.20
C LEU A 335 1.33 -5.98 5.42
N VAL A 336 1.11 -4.71 5.10
CA VAL A 336 0.01 -4.26 4.23
C VAL A 336 0.65 -3.72 2.94
N PRO A 337 0.54 -4.43 1.80
CA PRO A 337 1.34 -4.17 0.61
C PRO A 337 0.77 -3.04 -0.25
N THR A 338 0.81 -1.82 0.26
CA THR A 338 0.31 -0.63 -0.43
C THR A 338 1.16 -0.23 -1.64
N GLU A 339 2.41 -0.67 -1.69
CA GLU A 339 3.37 -0.33 -2.73
C GLU A 339 3.05 -0.98 -4.07
N VAL A 340 2.51 -2.21 -4.07
CA VAL A 340 2.29 -2.97 -5.31
C VAL A 340 1.07 -2.49 -6.10
N ASN A 341 0.06 -1.92 -5.41
CA ASN A 341 -1.24 -1.62 -6.00
C ASN A 341 -1.36 -0.22 -6.62
N LEU A 342 -0.47 0.72 -6.25
CA LEU A 342 -0.60 2.12 -6.66
C LEU A 342 -0.10 2.36 -8.09
N ASP A 343 -0.94 2.97 -8.94
CA ASP A 343 -0.56 3.39 -10.29
C ASP A 343 0.27 4.68 -10.25
N SER A 344 1.59 4.53 -10.32
CA SER A 344 2.52 5.66 -10.29
C SER A 344 2.43 6.60 -11.50
N LEU A 345 1.83 6.16 -12.61
CA LEU A 345 1.75 6.95 -13.85
C LEU A 345 0.42 7.69 -13.97
N HIS A 346 -0.69 7.04 -13.63
CA HIS A 346 -2.04 7.58 -13.88
C HIS A 346 -2.75 8.08 -12.62
N ASN A 347 -2.31 7.66 -11.43
CA ASN A 347 -2.97 8.02 -10.17
C ASN A 347 -2.17 9.01 -9.32
N TYR A 348 -1.29 9.76 -9.97
CA TYR A 348 -0.63 10.96 -9.43
C TYR A 348 -1.17 12.22 -10.12
N PRO A 349 -1.13 13.37 -9.45
CA PRO A 349 -1.69 14.60 -10.00
C PRO A 349 -0.89 15.08 -11.22
N THR A 350 -1.60 15.68 -12.18
CA THR A 350 -1.02 16.27 -13.38
C THR A 350 -1.28 17.76 -13.45
N ALA A 351 -0.38 18.51 -14.09
CA ALA A 351 -0.62 19.87 -14.54
C ALA A 351 -0.51 19.94 -16.08
N SER A 352 -1.45 20.64 -16.71
CA SER A 352 -1.41 20.94 -18.14
C SER A 352 -0.59 22.21 -18.40
N GLY A 353 0.23 22.18 -19.45
CA GLY A 353 0.96 23.35 -19.92
C GLY A 353 1.66 23.07 -21.24
N LYS A 354 2.18 24.14 -21.85
CA LYS A 354 2.97 24.01 -23.08
C LYS A 354 4.26 23.24 -22.82
N TRP A 355 4.71 22.46 -23.80
CA TRP A 355 6.02 21.76 -23.74
C TRP A 355 7.19 22.71 -23.48
N ASN A 356 7.10 23.91 -24.05
CA ASN A 356 7.99 25.04 -23.82
C ASN A 356 7.26 26.32 -24.29
N VAL A 357 7.84 27.50 -24.05
CA VAL A 357 7.18 28.80 -24.34
C VAL A 357 6.76 28.98 -25.81
N ARG A 358 7.37 28.25 -26.76
CA ARG A 358 7.07 28.32 -28.19
C ARG A 358 6.19 27.19 -28.70
N ALA A 359 5.91 26.19 -27.87
CA ALA A 359 5.05 25.09 -28.28
C ALA A 359 3.61 25.59 -28.50
N GLU A 360 3.02 25.15 -29.60
CA GLU A 360 1.60 25.39 -29.91
C GLU A 360 0.71 24.37 -29.20
N THR A 361 1.26 23.18 -28.90
CA THR A 361 0.55 22.11 -28.22
C THR A 361 0.81 22.11 -26.72
N GLU A 362 -0.24 21.77 -25.97
CA GLU A 362 -0.16 21.50 -24.53
C GLU A 362 0.12 20.03 -24.26
N ALA A 363 0.64 19.75 -23.07
CA ALA A 363 0.82 18.44 -22.52
C ALA A 363 0.52 18.43 -21.03
N ALA A 364 0.05 17.28 -20.56
CA ALA A 364 -0.08 16.99 -19.13
C ALA A 364 1.23 16.37 -18.63
N ARG A 365 1.76 16.89 -17.53
CA ARG A 365 2.89 16.30 -16.80
C ARG A 365 2.48 16.01 -15.38
N LEU A 366 2.94 14.89 -14.83
CA LEU A 366 2.83 14.64 -13.40
C LEU A 366 3.49 15.81 -12.64
N ASN A 367 2.85 16.28 -11.58
CA ASN A 367 3.28 17.50 -10.87
C ASN A 367 3.46 17.31 -9.35
N ASN A 368 3.42 16.06 -8.85
CA ASN A 368 3.78 15.75 -7.48
C ASN A 368 4.50 14.40 -7.38
N GLY A 369 5.73 14.41 -6.85
CA GLY A 369 6.57 13.20 -6.80
C GLY A 369 6.18 12.20 -5.71
N VAL A 370 5.51 12.66 -4.65
CA VAL A 370 5.28 11.88 -3.42
C VAL A 370 3.79 11.69 -3.12
N HIS A 371 2.94 12.69 -3.37
CA HIS A 371 1.53 12.64 -2.99
C HIS A 371 0.66 12.21 -4.18
N PRO A 372 -0.07 11.08 -4.07
CA PRO A 372 -0.99 10.63 -5.11
C PRO A 372 -2.15 11.59 -5.33
N ALA A 373 -2.85 11.43 -6.46
CA ALA A 373 -4.17 12.01 -6.67
C ALA A 373 -5.21 11.25 -5.83
N ALA A 374 -6.44 11.75 -5.78
CA ALA A 374 -7.53 11.10 -5.03
C ALA A 374 -7.74 9.63 -5.45
N SER A 375 -7.58 9.30 -6.74
CA SER A 375 -7.66 7.92 -7.22
C SER A 375 -6.56 7.03 -6.63
N GLY A 376 -5.32 7.53 -6.53
CA GLY A 376 -4.21 6.77 -5.93
C GLY A 376 -4.38 6.56 -4.43
N TYR A 377 -4.90 7.57 -3.72
CA TYR A 377 -5.29 7.39 -2.33
C TYR A 377 -6.40 6.34 -2.16
N ARG A 378 -7.33 6.21 -3.10
CA ARG A 378 -8.36 5.15 -3.04
C ARG A 378 -7.74 3.76 -3.21
N GLN A 379 -6.73 3.58 -4.08
CA GLN A 379 -5.99 2.31 -4.18
C GLN A 379 -5.26 1.94 -2.87
N ILE A 380 -4.73 2.93 -2.14
CA ILE A 380 -4.18 2.74 -0.79
C ILE A 380 -5.30 2.27 0.16
N GLY A 381 -6.47 2.91 0.10
CA GLY A 381 -7.64 2.55 0.91
C GLY A 381 -8.18 1.15 0.59
N ASP A 382 -8.22 0.75 -0.68
CA ASP A 382 -8.61 -0.59 -1.14
C ASP A 382 -7.69 -1.66 -0.56
N THR A 383 -6.38 -1.41 -0.60
CA THR A 383 -5.37 -2.32 -0.03
C THR A 383 -5.57 -2.50 1.47
N LEU A 384 -5.78 -1.40 2.19
CA LEU A 384 -6.01 -1.41 3.63
C LEU A 384 -7.33 -2.11 3.99
N TYR A 385 -8.39 -1.86 3.21
CA TYR A 385 -9.68 -2.53 3.35
C TYR A 385 -9.56 -4.04 3.18
N CYS A 386 -8.89 -4.51 2.11
CA CYS A 386 -8.69 -5.93 1.85
C CYS A 386 -7.89 -6.61 2.97
N TRP A 387 -6.82 -5.98 3.47
CA TRP A 387 -6.10 -6.49 4.64
C TRP A 387 -7.00 -6.59 5.88
N MET A 388 -7.74 -5.53 6.20
CA MET A 388 -8.61 -5.51 7.38
C MET A 388 -9.69 -6.60 7.29
N LYS A 389 -10.31 -6.79 6.12
CA LYS A 389 -11.27 -7.87 5.87
C LYS A 389 -10.62 -9.24 6.04
N ALA A 390 -9.40 -9.42 5.55
CA ALA A 390 -8.67 -10.69 5.69
C ALA A 390 -8.32 -11.01 7.15
N MET A 391 -8.11 -9.99 7.96
CA MET A 391 -7.94 -10.18 9.39
C MET A 391 -9.28 -10.56 10.05
N LEU A 392 -10.40 -10.01 9.62
CA LEU A 392 -11.73 -10.27 10.21
C LEU A 392 -12.39 -11.59 9.78
N ARG A 393 -11.71 -12.39 8.96
CA ARG A 393 -12.18 -13.71 8.52
C ARG A 393 -12.33 -14.70 9.68
#